data_AF-D8RZT3-F1
#
_entry.id   AF-D8RZT3-F1
#
_cell.length_a   1.000
_cell.length_b   1.000
_cell.length_c   1.000
_cell.angle_alpha   90.00
_cell.angle_beta   90.00
_cell.angle_gamma   90.00
#
_symmetry.space_group_name_H-M   'P 1'
#
loop_
_entity.id
_entity.type
_entity.pdbx_description
1 polymer ?
#
loop_
_entity_poly.entity_id
_entity_poly.type
_entity_poly.pdbx_seq_one_letter_code
_entity_poly.pdbx_strand_id
1 'polypeptide(L)'
;VTPHASHLIWPIECGVLNHLLPDVYIFTDHYTGSESRKSQGYGISLVAETTTGCILSSECVATHSGASELQLPKDLGMQAAMSLL
;
A
#
# COMPACT_ATOMS: atom_id res chain seq x y z
N VAL A 1 -11.94 -8.53 -2.65
CA VAL A 1 -10.78 -8.02 -3.42
C VAL A 1 -9.99 -9.19 -3.96
N THR A 2 -9.65 -9.19 -5.25
CA THR A 2 -8.79 -10.24 -5.84
C THR A 2 -7.33 -10.00 -5.42
N PRO A 3 -6.50 -11.05 -5.30
CA PRO A 3 -5.06 -10.91 -4.99
C PRO A 3 -4.26 -10.15 -6.07
N HIS A 4 -4.91 -9.68 -7.12
CA HIS A 4 -4.29 -8.90 -8.18
C HIS A 4 -4.03 -7.44 -7.76
N ALA A 5 -4.80 -6.88 -6.83
CA ALA A 5 -4.65 -5.48 -6.42
C ALA A 5 -3.28 -5.20 -5.79
N SER A 6 -2.78 -6.09 -4.93
CA SER A 6 -1.45 -5.98 -4.32
C SER A 6 -0.32 -6.05 -5.36
N HIS A 7 -0.45 -6.91 -6.36
CA HIS A 7 0.54 -7.01 -7.46
C HIS A 7 0.61 -5.74 -8.33
N LEU A 8 -0.44 -4.93 -8.37
CA LEU A 8 -0.45 -3.65 -9.09
C LEU A 8 0.16 -2.50 -8.27
N ILE A 9 0.13 -2.61 -6.95
CA ILE A 9 0.69 -1.63 -6.01
C ILE A 9 2.22 -1.72 -5.98
N TRP A 10 2.75 -2.94 -5.85
CA TRP A 10 4.18 -3.26 -5.75
C TRP A 10 5.09 -2.50 -6.73
N PRO A 11 4.90 -2.58 -8.06
CA PRO A 11 5.87 -2.01 -9.00
C PRO A 11 5.91 -0.48 -8.97
N ILE A 12 4.84 0.17 -8.49
CA ILE A 12 4.73 1.62 -8.42
C ILE A 12 5.51 2.14 -7.20
N GLU A 13 5.28 1.53 -6.04
CA GLU A 13 5.93 1.90 -4.79
C GLU A 13 7.42 1.60 -4.82
N CYS A 14 7.79 0.40 -5.29
CA CYS A 14 9.18 0.10 -5.55
C CYS A 14 9.76 1.04 -6.61
N GLY A 15 9.00 1.47 -7.63
CA GLY A 15 9.48 2.46 -8.58
C GLY A 15 9.88 3.78 -7.92
N VAL A 16 9.02 4.34 -7.06
CA VAL A 16 9.27 5.61 -6.35
C VAL A 16 10.36 5.45 -5.28
N LEU A 17 10.30 4.39 -4.48
CA LEU A 17 11.20 4.17 -3.35
C LEU A 17 12.57 3.58 -3.76
N ASN A 18 12.66 2.79 -4.82
CA ASN A 18 13.94 2.24 -5.31
C ASN A 18 14.89 3.34 -5.82
N HIS A 19 14.38 4.52 -6.16
CA HIS A 19 15.23 5.67 -6.46
C HIS A 19 15.95 6.22 -5.22
N LEU A 20 15.46 5.91 -4.02
CA LEU A 20 15.97 6.43 -2.76
C LEU A 20 16.75 5.37 -1.98
N LEU A 21 16.25 4.14 -1.93
CA LEU A 21 16.86 3.03 -1.20
C LEU A 21 16.74 1.72 -2.00
N PRO A 22 17.81 0.92 -2.12
CA PRO A 22 17.75 -0.39 -2.76
C PRO A 22 17.06 -1.46 -1.90
N ASP A 23 16.90 -1.21 -0.59
CA ASP A 23 16.39 -2.17 0.39
C ASP A 23 14.91 -1.90 0.71
N VAL A 24 14.01 -2.27 -0.22
CA VAL A 24 12.56 -2.16 -0.04
C VAL A 24 11.93 -3.55 0.09
N TYR A 25 11.28 -3.80 1.23
CA TYR A 25 10.55 -5.03 1.51
C TYR A 25 9.05 -4.74 1.56
N ILE A 26 8.26 -5.40 0.71
CA ILE A 26 6.80 -5.29 0.75
C ILE A 26 6.22 -6.64 1.14
N PHE A 27 5.36 -6.61 2.16
CA PHE A 27 4.58 -7.75 2.59
C PHE A 27 3.15 -7.58 2.10
N THR A 28 2.62 -8.62 1.43
CA THR A 28 1.24 -8.61 0.95
C THR A 28 0.47 -9.72 1.64
N ASP A 29 -0.56 -9.36 2.40
CA ASP A 29 -1.53 -10.29 2.94
C ASP A 29 -2.86 -10.19 2.19
N HIS A 30 -3.53 -11.34 2.05
CA HIS A 30 -4.82 -11.43 1.38
C HIS A 30 -5.78 -12.22 2.24
N TYR A 31 -6.78 -11.54 2.79
CA TYR A 31 -7.82 -12.18 3.59
C TYR A 31 -9.06 -12.44 2.74
N THR A 32 -9.51 -13.70 2.72
CA THR A 32 -10.75 -14.15 2.06
C THR A 32 -11.62 -14.93 3.04
N GLY A 33 -12.92 -15.06 2.72
CA GLY A 33 -13.85 -15.88 3.50
C GLY A 33 -14.32 -15.24 4.81
N SER A 34 -14.60 -16.05 5.83
CA SER A 34 -15.12 -15.64 7.15
C SER A 34 -14.17 -14.73 7.94
N GLU A 35 -12.87 -14.78 7.63
CA GLU A 35 -11.83 -13.93 8.21
C GLU A 35 -11.88 -12.50 7.63
N SER A 36 -12.42 -12.34 6.43
CA SER A 36 -12.67 -11.04 5.81
C SER A 36 -13.98 -10.49 6.38
N ARG A 37 -13.89 -9.54 7.32
CA ARG A 37 -15.06 -8.80 7.82
C ARG A 37 -15.86 -8.21 6.64
N LYS A 38 -17.13 -7.86 6.88
CA LYS A 38 -18.14 -7.46 5.88
C LYS A 38 -17.76 -6.35 4.87
N SER A 39 -16.61 -5.71 4.99
CA SER A 39 -16.18 -4.62 4.10
C SER A 39 -15.04 -5.06 3.19
N GLN A 40 -15.25 -4.96 1.88
CA GLN A 40 -14.18 -5.11 0.90
C GLN A 40 -13.33 -3.83 0.88
N GLY A 41 -12.03 -3.99 1.06
CA GLY A 41 -11.06 -2.91 0.99
C GLY A 41 -9.67 -3.49 0.83
N TYR A 42 -8.74 -2.62 0.46
CA TYR A 42 -7.32 -2.90 0.49
C TYR A 42 -6.62 -1.63 0.99
N GLY A 43 -5.45 -1.79 1.57
CA GLY A 43 -4.68 -0.69 2.13
C GLY A 43 -3.21 -1.03 2.05
N ILE A 44 -2.38 -0.03 2.26
CA ILE A 44 -0.95 -0.21 2.44
C ILE A 44 -0.46 0.56 3.65
N SER A 45 0.53 -0.03 4.33
CA SER A 45 1.38 0.63 5.31
C SER A 45 2.83 0.51 4.87
N LEU A 46 3.53 1.65 4.78
CA LEU A 46 4.94 1.77 4.50
C LEU A 46 5.67 2.23 5.75
N VAL A 47 6.83 1.66 6.01
CA VAL A 47 7.69 2.01 7.14
C VAL A 47 9.12 2.18 6.62
N ALA A 48 9.72 3.34 6.88
CA ALA A 48 11.12 3.64 6.58
C ALA A 48 11.89 3.81 7.89
N GLU A 49 12.91 2.99 8.08
CA GLU A 49 13.85 3.09 9.19
C GLU A 49 15.10 3.85 8.73
N THR A 50 15.47 4.91 9.45
CA THR A 50 16.68 5.67 9.17
C THR A 50 17.88 5.06 9.89
N THR A 51 19.08 5.31 9.38
CA THR A 51 20.34 4.89 10.02
C THR A 51 20.60 5.58 11.37
N THR A 52 19.81 6.60 11.70
CA THR A 52 19.83 7.29 13.00
C THR A 52 18.83 6.70 14.00
N GLY A 53 18.10 5.63 13.63
CA GLY A 53 17.09 4.97 14.47
C GLY A 53 15.74 5.68 14.50
N CYS A 54 15.47 6.60 13.57
CA CYS A 54 14.14 7.18 13.41
C CYS A 54 13.28 6.26 12.55
N ILE A 55 11.99 6.15 12.87
CA ILE A 55 11.02 5.38 12.10
C ILE A 55 9.98 6.34 11.56
N LEU A 56 9.84 6.36 10.24
CA LEU A 56 8.81 7.09 9.52
C LEU A 56 7.80 6.07 9.01
N SER A 57 6.50 6.37 9.14
CA SER A 57 5.46 5.51 8.62
C SER A 57 4.43 6.33 7.85
N SER A 58 3.89 5.71 6.81
CA SER A 58 2.76 6.25 6.06
C SER A 58 1.78 5.12 5.76
N GLU A 59 0.50 5.41 5.94
CA GLU A 59 -0.56 4.46 5.65
C GLU A 59 -1.60 5.10 4.74
N CYS A 60 -2.09 4.32 3.79
CA CYS A 60 -3.17 4.72 2.90
C CYS A 60 -4.14 3.57 2.75
N VAL A 61 -5.43 3.87 2.89
CA VAL A 61 -6.51 2.90 2.76
C VAL A 61 -7.37 3.29 1.55
N ALA A 62 -7.73 2.31 0.72
CA ALA A 62 -8.58 2.56 -0.42
C ALA A 62 -9.91 3.17 0.03
N THR A 63 -10.20 4.36 -0.49
CA THR A 63 -11.48 5.03 -0.26
C THR A 63 -12.49 4.59 -1.32
N HIS A 64 -13.77 4.55 -0.92
CA HIS A 64 -14.88 4.30 -1.83
C HIS A 64 -15.42 5.65 -2.31
N SER A 65 -15.25 5.96 -3.58
CA SER A 65 -15.83 7.13 -4.25
C SER A 65 -17.29 6.83 -4.58
N GLY A 66 -18.18 6.90 -3.58
CA GLY A 66 -19.60 6.58 -3.75
C GLY A 66 -19.90 5.08 -3.82
N ALA A 67 -20.93 4.68 -4.59
CA ALA A 67 -21.59 3.37 -4.47
C ALA A 67 -20.84 2.17 -5.09
N SER A 68 -19.70 2.33 -5.76
CA SER A 68 -19.00 1.17 -6.36
C SER A 68 -17.54 1.35 -6.78
N GLU A 69 -17.03 2.58 -6.91
CA GLU A 69 -15.64 2.78 -7.32
C GLU A 69 -14.70 2.78 -6.12
N LEU A 70 -14.02 1.67 -5.95
CA LEU A 70 -12.77 1.64 -5.19
C LEU A 70 -11.73 2.45 -5.96
N GLN A 71 -10.93 3.22 -5.22
CA GLN A 71 -9.71 3.85 -5.74
C GLN A 71 -8.88 2.84 -6.56
N LEU A 72 -7.99 3.31 -7.44
CA LEU A 72 -7.07 2.40 -8.12
C LEU A 72 -5.94 1.99 -7.17
N PRO A 73 -5.54 0.70 -7.14
CA PRO A 73 -4.44 0.25 -6.28
C PRO A 73 -3.15 1.04 -6.54
N LYS A 74 -2.83 1.28 -7.82
CA LYS A 74 -1.68 2.08 -8.24
C LYS A 74 -1.67 3.49 -7.63
N ASP A 75 -2.80 4.17 -7.62
CA ASP A 75 -2.89 5.54 -7.11
C ASP A 75 -2.74 5.56 -5.58
N LEU A 76 -3.27 4.54 -4.91
CA LEU A 76 -3.09 4.36 -3.47
C LEU A 76 -1.60 4.18 -3.11
N GLY A 77 -0.89 3.36 -3.86
CA GLY A 77 0.53 3.12 -3.59
C GLY A 77 1.41 4.34 -3.88
N MET A 78 1.10 5.09 -4.94
CA MET A 78 1.78 6.37 -5.19
C MET A 78 1.50 7.38 -4.06
N GLN A 79 0.28 7.47 -3.57
CA GLN A 79 -0.08 8.37 -2.47
C GLN A 79 0.65 8.01 -1.17
N ALA A 80 0.74 6.71 -0.83
CA ALA A 80 1.45 6.24 0.34
C ALA A 80 2.96 6.53 0.23
N ALA A 81 3.56 6.23 -0.92
CA ALA A 81 4.97 6.50 -1.17
C ALA A 81 5.27 8.01 -1.06
N MET A 82 4.46 8.86 -1.71
CA MET A 82 4.65 10.31 -1.66
C MET A 82 4.42 10.91 -0.27
N SER A 83 3.58 10.29 0.56
CA SER A 83 3.32 10.74 1.92
C SER A 83 4.42 10.32 2.92
N LEU A 84 5.29 9.39 2.52
CA LEU A 84 6.46 8.97 3.30
C LEU A 84 7.70 9.82 3.01
N LEU A 85 7.74 10.51 1.85
CA LEU A 85 8.83 11.40 1.41
C LEU A 85 8.70 12.81 2.01
#